data_AF-A0A075HV37-F1
#
_entry.id   AF-A0A075HV37-F1
#
_cell.length_a   1.000
_cell.length_b   1.000
_cell.length_c   1.000
_cell.angle_alpha   90.00
_cell.angle_beta   90.00
_cell.angle_gamma   90.00
#
_symmetry.space_group_name_H-M   'P 1'
#
loop_
_entity.id
_entity.type
_entity.pdbx_description
1 polymer ?
#
loop_
_entity_poly.entity_id
_entity_poly.type
_entity_poly.pdbx_seq_one_letter_code
_entity_poly.pdbx_strand_id
1 'polypeptide(L)'
;MFYNTLLMSINAKKILEIGMSVGYSGLWFADAVMLNTKSDGQIITIDREQFKIDNATRNFDEAGVSSLIKIRKGEARKILDEIKEEFGENYFDFIFIDADKESYIEYFDLCLPLVRKGGIIGADNILLPERFNEMMADYLSHVKSNPNVQSVTVPIDNGEEVTIKL
;
A
#
# COMPACT_ATOMS: atom_id res chain seq x y z
N MET A 1 9.33 3.17 9.68
CA MET A 1 8.77 3.74 10.94
C MET A 1 7.59 4.69 10.72
N PHE A 2 7.65 5.63 9.75
CA PHE A 2 6.57 6.58 9.50
C PHE A 2 5.20 5.90 9.33
N TYR A 3 5.07 4.99 8.35
CA TYR A 3 3.81 4.26 8.14
C TYR A 3 3.38 3.41 9.32
N ASN A 4 4.29 2.73 10.02
CA ASN A 4 3.95 1.97 11.23
C ASN A 4 3.27 2.87 12.28
N THR A 5 3.83 4.05 12.56
CA THR A 5 3.21 5.02 13.49
C THR A 5 1.85 5.53 12.99
N LEU A 6 1.75 5.84 11.69
CA LEU A 6 0.50 6.27 11.07
C LEU A 6 -0.58 5.19 11.20
N LEU A 7 -0.25 3.94 10.90
CA LEU A 7 -1.18 2.80 10.94
C LEU A 7 -1.65 2.49 12.36
N MET A 8 -0.78 2.60 13.36
CA MET A 8 -1.19 2.53 14.77
C MET A 8 -2.18 3.65 15.12
N SER A 9 -1.92 4.88 14.66
CA SER A 9 -2.77 6.04 14.99
C SER A 9 -4.20 5.94 14.42
N ILE A 10 -4.37 5.25 13.28
CA ILE A 10 -5.69 5.06 12.65
C ILE A 10 -6.34 3.72 12.98
N ASN A 11 -5.75 2.93 13.89
CA ASN A 11 -6.20 1.58 14.23
C ASN A 11 -6.39 0.68 12.99
N ALA A 12 -5.46 0.73 12.03
CA ALA A 12 -5.52 -0.06 10.79
C ALA A 12 -5.43 -1.57 11.07
N LYS A 13 -6.24 -2.35 10.34
CA LYS A 13 -6.34 -3.81 10.46
C LYS A 13 -6.30 -4.53 9.12
N LYS A 14 -6.84 -3.91 8.06
CA LYS A 14 -6.89 -4.42 6.69
C LYS A 14 -5.97 -3.59 5.82
N ILE A 15 -4.85 -4.16 5.38
CA ILE A 15 -3.84 -3.48 4.57
C ILE A 15 -3.69 -4.17 3.21
N LEU A 16 -3.59 -3.36 2.16
CA LEU A 16 -3.17 -3.80 0.84
C LEU A 16 -1.83 -3.13 0.48
N GLU A 17 -0.90 -3.91 -0.05
CA GLU A 17 0.40 -3.42 -0.54
C GLU A 17 0.58 -3.82 -2.00
N ILE A 18 0.95 -2.86 -2.84
CA ILE A 18 1.34 -3.06 -4.24
C ILE A 18 2.83 -2.78 -4.34
N GLY A 19 3.63 -3.85 -4.46
CA GLY A 19 5.10 -3.76 -4.45
C GLY A 19 5.71 -4.23 -3.14
N MET A 20 5.70 -5.55 -2.92
CA MET A 20 6.23 -6.17 -1.70
C MET A 20 7.77 -6.16 -1.61
N SER A 21 8.45 -6.28 -2.75
CA SER A 21 9.91 -6.43 -2.84
C SER A 21 10.47 -7.62 -2.03
N VAL A 22 11.14 -7.41 -0.89
CA VAL A 22 11.58 -8.51 -0.01
C VAL A 22 10.88 -8.46 1.35
N GLY A 23 9.76 -7.73 1.45
CA GLY A 23 8.86 -7.71 2.60
C GLY A 23 9.17 -6.68 3.68
N TYR A 24 10.06 -5.70 3.43
CA TYR A 24 10.47 -4.74 4.45
C TYR A 24 9.31 -3.89 4.99
N SER A 25 8.54 -3.27 4.11
CA SER A 25 7.31 -2.53 4.43
C SER A 25 6.25 -3.43 5.06
N GLY A 26 6.03 -4.62 4.49
CA GLY A 26 5.14 -5.64 5.02
C GLY A 26 5.39 -6.00 6.49
N LEU A 27 6.65 -6.05 6.94
CA LEU A 27 7.01 -6.28 8.35
C LEU A 27 6.55 -5.13 9.26
N TRP A 28 6.75 -3.88 8.82
CA TRP A 28 6.28 -2.70 9.57
C TRP A 28 4.76 -2.63 9.65
N PHE A 29 4.07 -3.07 8.59
CA PHE A 29 2.61 -3.18 8.56
C PHE A 29 2.11 -4.27 9.51
N ALA A 30 2.78 -5.43 9.52
CA ALA A 30 2.44 -6.53 10.41
C ALA A 30 2.54 -6.14 11.89
N ASP A 31 3.64 -5.47 12.28
CA ASP A 31 3.83 -4.96 13.63
C ASP A 31 2.69 -4.01 14.05
N ALA A 32 2.34 -3.03 13.21
CA ALA A 32 1.24 -2.11 13.51
C ALA A 32 -0.12 -2.82 13.65
N VAL A 33 -0.43 -3.74 12.73
CA VAL A 33 -1.71 -4.48 12.76
C VAL A 33 -1.80 -5.38 14.00
N MET A 34 -0.72 -6.04 14.39
CA MET A 34 -0.68 -6.89 15.60
C MET A 34 -0.90 -6.10 16.89
N LEU A 35 -0.43 -4.84 16.94
CA LEU A 35 -0.67 -3.96 18.09
C LEU A 35 -2.12 -3.44 18.11
N ASN A 36 -2.71 -3.20 16.94
CA ASN A 36 -4.08 -2.71 16.80
C ASN A 36 -5.16 -3.78 17.04
N THR A 37 -4.87 -5.04 16.70
CA THR A 37 -5.86 -6.11 16.84
C THR A 37 -5.25 -7.49 17.10
N LYS A 38 -5.90 -8.25 17.98
CA LYS A 38 -5.55 -9.66 18.27
C LYS A 38 -6.26 -10.67 17.37
N SER A 39 -7.28 -10.22 16.65
CA SER A 39 -8.08 -11.01 15.70
C SER A 39 -8.45 -10.14 14.50
N ASP A 40 -8.77 -10.73 13.36
CA ASP A 40 -9.25 -10.01 12.16
C ASP A 40 -8.23 -9.08 11.46
N GLY A 41 -6.95 -9.11 11.85
CA GLY A 41 -5.88 -8.49 11.07
C GLY A 41 -5.68 -9.20 9.73
N GLN A 42 -5.41 -8.45 8.66
CA GLN A 42 -5.06 -9.01 7.35
C GLN A 42 -4.19 -8.03 6.57
N ILE A 43 -3.09 -8.55 6.02
CA ILE A 43 -2.26 -7.84 5.07
C ILE A 43 -2.27 -8.64 3.77
N ILE A 44 -2.61 -8.00 2.67
CA ILE A 44 -2.46 -8.56 1.33
C ILE A 44 -1.33 -7.80 0.66
N THR A 45 -0.36 -8.50 0.10
CA THR A 45 0.75 -7.89 -0.61
C THR A 45 0.92 -8.50 -1.99
N ILE A 46 1.27 -7.67 -2.97
CA ILE A 46 1.37 -8.05 -4.37
C ILE A 46 2.82 -7.93 -4.85
N ASP A 47 3.32 -9.00 -5.46
CA ASP A 47 4.58 -8.98 -6.22
C ASP A 47 4.51 -10.00 -7.36
N ARG A 48 5.37 -9.85 -8.37
CA ARG A 48 5.41 -10.76 -9.53
C ARG A 48 6.68 -11.59 -9.57
N GLU A 49 7.74 -11.17 -8.91
CA GLU A 49 9.06 -11.79 -9.04
C GLU A 49 9.24 -12.91 -8.01
N GLN A 50 9.47 -14.14 -8.48
CA GLN A 50 9.53 -15.30 -7.59
C GLN A 50 10.63 -15.17 -6.54
N PHE A 51 11.83 -14.69 -6.92
CA PHE A 51 12.93 -14.56 -5.97
C PHE A 51 12.61 -13.59 -4.82
N LYS A 52 11.85 -12.52 -5.11
CA LYS A 52 11.38 -11.53 -4.13
C LYS A 52 10.41 -12.19 -3.16
N ILE A 53 9.43 -12.91 -3.69
CA ILE A 53 8.44 -13.68 -2.93
C ILE A 53 9.11 -14.71 -2.02
N ASP A 54 10.10 -15.46 -2.53
CA ASP A 54 10.83 -16.45 -1.72
C ASP A 54 11.58 -15.80 -0.56
N ASN A 55 12.21 -14.65 -0.80
CA ASN A 55 12.89 -13.88 0.25
C ASN A 55 11.91 -13.33 1.27
N ALA A 56 10.82 -12.70 0.83
CA ALA A 56 9.81 -12.15 1.73
C ALA A 56 9.12 -13.23 2.56
N THR A 57 8.82 -14.39 1.97
CA THR A 57 8.25 -15.53 2.70
C THR A 57 9.17 -15.96 3.84
N ARG A 58 10.47 -16.11 3.58
CA ARG A 58 11.46 -16.41 4.64
C ARG A 58 11.51 -15.32 5.71
N ASN A 59 11.53 -14.05 5.30
CA ASN A 59 11.55 -12.92 6.25
C ASN A 59 10.29 -12.89 7.12
N PHE A 60 9.12 -13.16 6.55
CA PHE A 60 7.85 -13.22 7.29
C PHE A 60 7.79 -14.42 8.23
N ASP A 61 8.32 -15.57 7.82
CA ASP A 61 8.42 -16.77 8.65
C ASP A 61 9.36 -16.55 9.85
N GLU A 62 10.54 -15.97 9.60
CA GLU A 62 11.51 -15.63 10.65
C GLU A 62 10.96 -14.60 11.65
N ALA A 63 10.16 -13.65 11.17
CA ALA A 63 9.48 -12.67 12.01
C ALA A 63 8.21 -13.22 12.71
N GLY A 64 7.74 -14.42 12.34
CA GLY A 64 6.55 -15.04 12.92
C GLY A 64 5.22 -14.39 12.50
N VAL A 65 5.18 -13.71 11.34
CA VAL A 65 4.01 -12.94 10.87
C VAL A 65 3.32 -13.53 9.63
N SER A 66 3.76 -14.71 9.15
CA SER A 66 3.23 -15.32 7.92
C SER A 66 1.74 -15.62 7.94
N SER A 67 1.14 -15.84 9.11
CA SER A 67 -0.31 -16.05 9.22
C SER A 67 -1.13 -14.79 8.95
N LEU A 68 -0.51 -13.60 9.08
CA LEU A 68 -1.13 -12.30 8.88
C LEU A 68 -1.01 -11.80 7.44
N ILE A 69 0.07 -12.18 6.74
CA ILE A 69 0.41 -11.65 5.41
C ILE A 69 0.09 -12.68 4.33
N LYS A 70 -0.78 -12.31 3.39
CA LYS A 70 -1.11 -13.09 2.20
C LYS A 70 -0.40 -12.48 0.99
N ILE A 71 0.58 -13.20 0.44
CA ILE A 71 1.25 -12.83 -0.80
C ILE A 71 0.37 -13.25 -1.99
N ARG A 72 0.08 -12.33 -2.90
CA ARG A 72 -0.57 -12.57 -4.20
C ARG A 72 0.47 -12.41 -5.29
N LYS A 73 0.82 -13.52 -5.94
CA LYS A 73 1.81 -13.53 -7.02
C LYS A 73 1.18 -13.18 -8.36
N GLY A 74 1.62 -12.10 -9.01
CA GLY A 74 1.16 -11.78 -10.37
C GLY A 74 1.26 -10.31 -10.73
N GLU A 75 0.66 -9.96 -11.86
CA GLU A 75 0.55 -8.57 -12.32
C GLU A 75 -0.42 -7.81 -11.41
N ALA A 76 0.02 -6.68 -10.86
CA ALA A 76 -0.73 -5.92 -9.86
C ALA A 76 -2.15 -5.56 -10.32
N ARG A 77 -2.32 -5.13 -11.58
CA ARG A 77 -3.62 -4.74 -12.13
C ARG A 77 -4.65 -5.86 -12.09
N LYS A 78 -4.26 -7.05 -12.57
CA LYS A 78 -5.13 -8.23 -12.55
C LYS A 78 -5.49 -8.64 -11.13
N ILE A 79 -4.52 -8.60 -10.23
CA ILE A 79 -4.76 -8.93 -8.83
C ILE A 79 -5.65 -7.89 -8.15
N LEU A 80 -5.54 -6.61 -8.50
CA LEU A 80 -6.43 -5.56 -7.98
C LEU A 80 -7.87 -5.78 -8.44
N ASP A 81 -8.09 -6.22 -9.68
CA ASP A 81 -9.42 -6.62 -10.17
C ASP A 81 -9.96 -7.82 -9.38
N GLU A 82 -9.15 -8.88 -9.19
CA GLU A 82 -9.51 -10.05 -8.38
C GLU A 82 -9.83 -9.66 -6.92
N ILE A 83 -9.05 -8.74 -6.33
CA ILE A 83 -9.27 -8.22 -4.98
C ILE A 83 -10.59 -7.46 -4.91
N LYS A 84 -10.91 -6.65 -5.92
CA LYS A 84 -12.20 -5.94 -6.00
C LYS A 84 -13.37 -6.91 -6.06
N GLU A 85 -13.24 -8.01 -6.80
CA GLU A 85 -14.24 -9.07 -6.83
C GLU A 85 -14.34 -9.84 -5.50
N GLU A 86 -13.20 -10.15 -4.86
CA GLU A 86 -13.12 -10.91 -3.60
C GLU A 86 -13.68 -10.13 -2.40
N PHE A 87 -13.38 -8.83 -2.30
CA PHE A 87 -13.65 -8.02 -1.10
C PHE A 87 -14.65 -6.88 -1.32
N GLY A 88 -14.96 -6.51 -2.56
CA GLY A 88 -15.78 -5.35 -2.87
C GLY A 88 -15.09 -4.02 -2.59
N GLU A 89 -15.90 -2.97 -2.44
CA GLU A 89 -15.42 -1.62 -2.16
C GLU A 89 -15.29 -1.34 -0.66
N ASN A 90 -14.44 -0.38 -0.29
CA ASN A 90 -14.27 0.12 1.08
C ASN A 90 -13.83 -0.93 2.11
N TYR A 91 -13.05 -1.92 1.68
CA TYR A 91 -12.58 -3.01 2.54
C TYR A 91 -11.29 -2.69 3.30
N PHE A 92 -10.35 -1.96 2.69
CA PHE A 92 -9.03 -1.72 3.29
C PHE A 92 -9.00 -0.43 4.10
N ASP A 93 -8.31 -0.47 5.24
CA ASP A 93 -8.01 0.71 6.07
C ASP A 93 -6.86 1.53 5.47
N PHE A 94 -5.90 0.83 4.88
CA PHE A 94 -4.72 1.41 4.27
C PHE A 94 -4.31 0.64 3.02
N ILE A 95 -3.88 1.38 1.99
CA ILE A 95 -3.30 0.84 0.77
C ILE A 95 -1.94 1.52 0.52
N PHE A 96 -0.91 0.73 0.24
CA PHE A 96 0.44 1.23 -0.06
C PHE A 96 0.82 0.95 -1.51
N ILE A 97 1.22 1.97 -2.25
CA ILE A 97 1.65 1.90 -3.64
C ILE A 97 3.16 2.16 -3.69
N ASP A 98 3.94 1.12 -3.92
CA ASP A 98 5.39 1.20 -4.19
C ASP A 98 5.79 0.24 -5.33
N ALA A 99 5.30 0.53 -6.53
CA ALA A 99 5.57 -0.28 -7.73
C ALA A 99 6.16 0.56 -8.87
N ASP A 100 5.92 0.13 -10.12
CA ASP A 100 6.31 0.85 -11.33
C ASP A 100 5.59 2.21 -11.44
N LYS A 101 6.37 3.28 -11.60
CA LYS A 101 5.87 4.67 -11.54
C LYS A 101 4.96 5.01 -12.71
N GLU A 102 5.13 4.30 -13.83
CA GLU A 102 4.29 4.34 -15.04
C GLU A 102 2.81 4.08 -14.76
N SER A 103 2.52 3.23 -13.78
CA SER A 103 1.16 2.78 -13.49
C SER A 103 0.56 3.43 -12.23
N TYR A 104 1.20 4.44 -11.63
CA TYR A 104 0.75 5.03 -10.35
C TYR A 104 -0.65 5.64 -10.41
N ILE A 105 -0.98 6.32 -11.51
CA ILE A 105 -2.33 6.86 -11.74
C ILE A 105 -3.35 5.72 -11.81
N GLU A 106 -3.05 4.68 -12.60
CA GLU A 106 -3.91 3.50 -12.74
C GLU A 106 -4.09 2.76 -11.40
N TYR A 107 -3.00 2.57 -10.64
CA TYR A 107 -3.07 1.95 -9.31
C TYR A 107 -3.90 2.78 -8.35
N PHE A 108 -3.76 4.10 -8.34
CA PHE A 108 -4.60 4.96 -7.50
C PHE A 108 -6.08 4.84 -7.85
N ASP A 109 -6.43 4.85 -9.13
CA ASP A 109 -7.82 4.72 -9.57
C ASP A 109 -8.42 3.36 -9.22
N LEU A 110 -7.64 2.28 -9.30
CA LEU A 110 -8.05 0.94 -8.87
C LEU A 110 -8.16 0.83 -7.34
N CYS A 111 -7.30 1.52 -6.58
CA CYS A 111 -7.23 1.44 -5.13
C CYS A 111 -8.25 2.34 -4.41
N LEU A 112 -8.61 3.49 -4.98
CA LEU A 112 -9.56 4.43 -4.38
C LEU A 112 -10.93 3.82 -4.02
N PRO A 113 -11.57 2.96 -4.84
CA PRO A 113 -12.80 2.29 -4.44
C PRO A 113 -12.57 1.24 -3.34
N LEU A 114 -11.38 0.63 -3.28
CA LEU A 114 -11.05 -0.45 -2.33
C LEU A 114 -10.76 0.08 -0.92
N VAL A 115 -10.20 1.29 -0.78
CA VAL A 115 -9.95 1.91 0.52
C VAL A 115 -11.25 2.45 1.11
N ARG A 116 -11.47 2.27 2.41
CA ARG A 116 -12.65 2.79 3.10
C ARG A 116 -12.64 4.31 3.19
N LYS A 117 -13.82 4.89 3.42
CA LYS A 117 -13.93 6.30 3.86
C LYS A 117 -13.09 6.54 5.11
N GLY A 118 -12.30 7.61 5.11
CA GLY A 118 -11.30 7.93 6.14
C GLY A 118 -10.11 6.96 6.19
N GLY A 119 -9.98 6.06 5.22
CA GLY A 119 -8.79 5.23 5.02
C GLY A 119 -7.75 5.97 4.18
N ILE A 120 -6.53 5.45 4.18
CA ILE A 120 -5.37 6.14 3.62
C ILE A 120 -4.79 5.35 2.44
N ILE A 121 -4.40 6.06 1.39
CA ILE A 121 -3.52 5.56 0.33
C ILE A 121 -2.17 6.26 0.51
N GLY A 122 -1.11 5.50 0.75
CA GLY A 122 0.27 5.96 0.71
C GLY A 122 0.91 5.62 -0.62
N ALA A 123 1.62 6.57 -1.24
CA ALA A 123 2.40 6.35 -2.45
C ALA A 123 3.84 6.82 -2.25
N ASP A 124 4.80 5.94 -2.50
CA ASP A 124 6.22 6.17 -2.18
C ASP A 124 7.01 6.73 -3.39
N ASN A 125 8.11 7.39 -3.07
CA ASN A 125 9.12 7.93 -3.96
C ASN A 125 8.59 9.05 -4.88
N ILE A 126 7.82 9.95 -4.30
CA ILE A 126 7.18 11.07 -4.99
C ILE A 126 8.17 12.17 -5.39
N LEU A 127 9.24 12.35 -4.60
CA LEU A 127 10.23 13.40 -4.80
C LEU A 127 11.51 12.91 -5.49
N LEU A 128 11.84 11.61 -5.37
CA LEU A 128 13.08 11.03 -5.90
C LEU A 128 12.85 9.60 -6.41
N PRO A 129 13.62 9.11 -7.39
CA PRO A 129 14.66 9.83 -8.14
C PRO A 129 14.10 10.81 -9.17
N GLU A 130 14.85 11.87 -9.47
CA GLU A 130 14.43 13.00 -10.33
C GLU A 130 13.89 12.59 -11.71
N ARG A 131 14.37 11.46 -12.26
CA ARG A 131 13.92 10.94 -13.55
C ARG A 131 12.41 10.66 -13.63
N PHE A 132 11.74 10.49 -12.49
CA PHE A 132 10.30 10.25 -12.43
C PHE A 132 9.49 11.50 -12.06
N ASN A 133 10.13 12.67 -11.90
CA ASN A 133 9.46 13.88 -11.40
C ASN A 133 8.27 14.32 -12.25
N GLU A 134 8.36 14.23 -13.58
CA GLU A 134 7.24 14.58 -14.46
C GLU A 134 6.05 13.65 -14.23
N MET A 135 6.30 12.33 -14.15
CA MET A 135 5.27 11.33 -13.89
C MET A 135 4.65 11.49 -12.50
N MET A 136 5.46 11.83 -11.50
CA MET A 136 4.97 12.10 -10.15
C MET A 136 4.20 13.42 -10.08
N ALA A 137 4.56 14.44 -10.86
CA ALA A 137 3.79 15.66 -10.97
C ALA A 137 2.40 15.40 -11.60
N ASP A 138 2.33 14.55 -12.62
CA ASP A 138 1.07 14.12 -13.24
C ASP A 138 0.22 13.33 -12.24
N TYR A 139 0.82 12.37 -11.52
CA TYR A 139 0.17 11.62 -10.45
C TYR A 139 -0.41 12.54 -9.36
N LEU A 140 0.39 13.48 -8.84
CA LEU A 140 -0.05 14.42 -7.82
C LEU A 140 -1.19 15.32 -8.31
N SER A 141 -1.12 15.77 -9.57
CA SER A 141 -2.17 16.57 -10.18
C SER A 141 -3.48 15.79 -10.30
N HIS A 142 -3.39 14.52 -10.72
CA HIS A 142 -4.54 13.61 -10.80
C HIS A 142 -5.18 13.40 -9.43
N VAL A 143 -4.40 13.00 -8.42
CA VAL A 143 -4.88 12.77 -7.06
C VAL A 143 -5.52 14.02 -6.47
N LYS A 144 -4.86 15.18 -6.57
CA LYS A 144 -5.33 16.45 -5.97
C LYS A 144 -6.52 17.06 -6.70
N SER A 145 -6.79 16.65 -7.94
CA SER A 145 -7.98 17.06 -8.69
C SER A 145 -9.24 16.31 -8.27
N ASN A 146 -9.11 15.17 -7.58
CA ASN A 146 -10.23 14.33 -7.18
C ASN A 146 -10.92 14.91 -5.92
N PRO A 147 -12.22 15.28 -5.98
CA PRO A 147 -12.91 15.92 -4.86
C PRO A 147 -13.22 14.98 -3.69
N ASN A 148 -13.02 13.67 -3.86
CA ASN A 148 -13.28 12.65 -2.84
C ASN A 148 -12.04 12.31 -2.02
N VAL A 149 -10.94 13.05 -2.19
CA VAL A 149 -9.71 12.84 -1.42
C VAL A 149 -9.12 14.16 -0.94
N GLN A 150 -8.33 14.07 0.12
CA GLN A 150 -7.40 15.12 0.52
C GLN A 150 -6.01 14.51 0.58
N SER A 151 -5.01 15.19 0.01
CA SER A 151 -3.67 14.63 -0.09
C SER A 151 -2.57 15.62 0.27
N VAL A 152 -1.48 15.10 0.85
CA VAL A 152 -0.32 15.87 1.25
C VAL A 152 0.97 15.10 0.97
N THR A 153 1.95 15.80 0.40
CA THR A 153 3.29 15.27 0.19
C THR A 153 4.11 15.48 1.45
N VAL A 154 4.59 14.40 2.05
CA VAL A 154 5.42 14.39 3.25
C VAL A 154 6.87 14.16 2.83
N PRO A 155 7.81 15.09 3.11
CA PRO A 155 9.20 14.99 2.65
C PRO A 155 10.04 14.10 3.58
N ILE A 156 9.63 12.85 3.75
CA ILE A 156 10.39 11.80 4.43
C ILE A 156 10.97 10.87 3.36
N ASP A 157 12.21 10.44 3.55
CA ASP A 157 12.95 9.59 2.60
C ASP A 157 12.91 10.16 1.16
N ASN A 158 12.33 9.43 0.21
CA ASN A 158 12.19 9.85 -1.18
C ASN A 158 10.87 10.59 -1.47
N GLY A 159 10.12 10.94 -0.42
CA GLY A 159 8.82 11.62 -0.50
C GLY A 159 7.65 10.64 -0.53
N GLU A 160 6.71 10.86 0.39
CA GLU A 160 5.53 10.02 0.58
C GLU A 160 4.28 10.86 0.32
N GLU A 161 3.44 10.49 -0.64
CA GLU A 161 2.11 11.12 -0.80
C GLU A 161 1.11 10.39 0.09
N VAL A 162 0.57 11.10 1.08
CA VAL A 162 -0.41 10.56 2.01
C VAL A 162 -1.79 11.12 1.64
N THR A 163 -2.62 10.25 1.08
CA THR A 163 -3.96 10.58 0.61
C THR A 163 -5.02 9.96 1.50
N ILE A 164 -5.94 10.77 2.06
CA ILE A 164 -7.12 10.27 2.77
C ILE A 164 -8.35 10.31 1.87
N LYS A 165 -9.16 9.25 1.88
CA LYS A 165 -10.48 9.23 1.22
C LYS A 165 -11.51 9.93 2.09
N LEU A 166 -12.21 10.93 1.53
CA LEU A 166 -13.16 11.81 2.23
C LEU A 166 -14.53 11.22 2.46
#